data_AF-A4RRV1-F1
#
_entry.id   AF-A4RRV1-F1
#
_cell.length_a   1.000
_cell.length_b   1.000
_cell.length_c   1.000
_cell.angle_alpha   90.00
_cell.angle_beta   90.00
_cell.angle_gamma   90.00
#
_symmetry.space_group_name_H-M   'P 1'
#
loop_
_entity.id
_entity.type
_entity.pdbx_description
1 polymer ?
#
loop_
_entity_poly.entity_id
_entity_poly.type
_entity_poly.pdbx_seq_one_letter_code
_entity_poly.pdbx_strand_id
1 'polypeptide(L)'
;MKSAHRGGEDPDDEVFTQRAVELKDEANALYGAGSIKRALEVYEQALNLLPERDQTRAMIHSNRAACFSKMQCYADVVAEASRALALDGKSYKAYWHRAQAYMQL
;
A
#
# COMPACT_ATOMS: atom_id res chain seq x y z
N MET A 1 -25.15 5.18 -25.68
CA MET A 1 -24.64 6.56 -25.67
C MET A 1 -23.48 6.60 -24.67
N LYS A 2 -22.25 6.86 -25.14
CA LYS A 2 -21.06 6.99 -24.29
C LYS A 2 -21.17 8.34 -23.58
N SER A 3 -21.47 8.36 -22.29
CA SER A 3 -21.37 9.58 -21.49
C SER A 3 -19.99 9.61 -20.83
N ALA A 4 -19.30 10.72 -21.03
CA ALA A 4 -17.90 10.93 -20.73
C ALA A 4 -17.64 10.87 -19.21
N HIS A 5 -16.77 9.95 -18.80
CA HIS A 5 -16.11 10.03 -17.51
C HIS A 5 -14.88 10.92 -17.69
N ARG A 6 -15.07 12.21 -17.52
CA ARG A 6 -13.99 13.18 -17.44
C ARG A 6 -14.37 14.19 -16.35
N GLY A 7 -14.33 13.72 -15.11
CA GLY A 7 -14.27 14.61 -13.94
C GLY A 7 -12.80 14.97 -13.77
N GLY A 8 -12.47 16.24 -13.96
CA GLY A 8 -11.10 16.74 -13.93
C GLY A 8 -10.38 16.37 -12.64
N GLU A 9 -9.15 15.90 -12.79
CA GLU A 9 -8.20 15.73 -11.69
C GLU A 9 -7.87 17.13 -11.18
N ASP A 10 -8.19 17.41 -9.91
CA ASP A 10 -7.82 18.69 -9.29
C ASP A 10 -6.28 18.77 -9.29
N PRO A 11 -5.66 19.91 -9.65
CA PRO A 11 -4.19 20.02 -9.67
C PRO A 11 -3.56 19.66 -8.32
N ASP A 12 -4.29 19.93 -7.24
CA ASP A 12 -3.91 19.57 -5.88
C ASP A 12 -3.88 18.04 -5.69
N ASP A 13 -4.82 17.28 -6.26
CA ASP A 13 -4.86 15.81 -6.21
C ASP A 13 -3.64 15.19 -6.92
N GLU A 14 -3.22 15.75 -8.05
CA GLU A 14 -2.03 15.30 -8.77
C GLU A 14 -0.75 15.55 -7.94
N VAL A 15 -0.65 16.70 -7.28
CA VAL A 15 0.47 17.04 -6.37
C VAL A 15 0.50 16.12 -5.16
N PHE A 16 -0.65 15.86 -4.52
CA PHE A 16 -0.74 14.94 -3.38
C PHE A 16 -0.42 13.50 -3.78
N THR A 17 -0.87 13.07 -4.95
CA THR A 17 -0.56 11.75 -5.50
C THR A 17 0.94 11.61 -5.77
N GLN A 18 1.56 12.61 -6.39
CA GLN A 18 3.01 12.61 -6.63
C GLN A 18 3.79 12.56 -5.31
N ARG A 19 3.39 13.35 -4.31
CA ARG A 19 4.01 13.33 -2.99
C ARG A 19 3.85 11.96 -2.29
N ALA A 20 2.70 11.32 -2.45
CA ALA A 20 2.49 9.98 -1.91
C ALA A 20 3.39 8.92 -2.58
N VAL A 21 3.66 9.06 -3.88
CA VAL A 21 4.59 8.18 -4.59
C VAL A 21 6.02 8.34 -4.06
N GLU A 22 6.47 9.57 -3.82
CA GLU A 22 7.77 9.84 -3.20
C GLU A 22 7.88 9.22 -1.81
N LEU A 23 6.87 9.40 -0.96
CA LEU A 23 6.84 8.80 0.38
C LEU A 23 6.84 7.27 0.31
N LYS A 24 6.11 6.67 -0.63
CA LYS A 24 6.16 5.22 -0.86
C LYS A 24 7.59 4.77 -1.20
N ASP A 25 8.31 5.52 -2.03
CA ASP A 25 9.69 5.17 -2.41
C ASP A 25 10.70 5.40 -1.29
N GLU A 26 10.52 6.44 -0.48
CA GLU A 26 11.27 6.62 0.77
C GLU A 26 11.03 5.44 1.74
N ALA A 27 9.78 5.03 1.92
CA ALA A 27 9.43 3.89 2.76
C ALA A 27 10.02 2.57 2.21
N ASN A 28 10.06 2.39 0.88
CA ASN A 28 10.75 1.26 0.25
C ASN A 28 12.24 1.25 0.58
N ALA A 29 12.91 2.42 0.54
CA ALA A 29 14.32 2.54 0.90
C ALA A 29 14.56 2.22 2.39
N LEU A 30 13.71 2.72 3.28
CA LEU A 30 13.76 2.41 4.72
C LEU A 30 13.56 0.91 5.00
N TYR A 31 12.62 0.27 4.28
CA TYR A 31 12.42 -1.17 4.35
C TYR A 31 13.68 -1.94 3.91
N GLY A 32 14.27 -1.54 2.78
CA GLY A 32 15.53 -2.12 2.28
C GLY A 32 16.71 -1.96 3.25
N ALA A 33 16.74 -0.85 4.00
CA ALA A 33 17.71 -0.58 5.05
C ALA A 33 17.40 -1.30 6.40
N GLY A 34 16.32 -2.09 6.48
CA GLY A 34 15.92 -2.80 7.70
C GLY A 34 15.25 -1.92 8.75
N SER A 35 14.98 -0.65 8.44
CA SER A 35 14.29 0.29 9.34
C SER A 35 12.76 0.11 9.27
N ILE A 36 12.29 -1.07 9.64
CA ILE A 36 10.90 -1.52 9.39
C ILE A 36 9.84 -0.61 10.02
N LYS A 37 10.02 -0.18 11.27
CA LYS A 37 9.07 0.71 11.96
C LYS A 37 8.93 2.06 11.27
N ARG A 38 10.06 2.66 10.87
CA ARG A 38 10.08 3.93 10.13
C ARG A 38 9.45 3.77 8.74
N ALA A 39 9.67 2.65 8.07
CA ALA A 39 9.02 2.37 6.80
C ALA A 39 7.48 2.35 6.96
N LEU A 40 6.95 1.73 8.01
CA LEU A 40 5.51 1.72 8.30
C LEU A 40 4.93 3.12 8.51
N GLU A 41 5.63 3.98 9.28
CA GLU A 41 5.23 5.37 9.52
C GLU A 41 5.18 6.17 8.21
N VAL A 42 6.19 6.02 7.35
CA VAL A 42 6.24 6.75 6.07
C VAL A 42 5.20 6.21 5.08
N TYR A 43 4.93 4.89 5.05
CA TYR A 43 3.82 4.34 4.28
C TYR A 43 2.46 4.87 4.74
N GLU A 44 2.27 5.08 6.04
CA GLU A 44 1.03 5.66 6.58
C GLU A 44 0.84 7.11 6.11
N GLN A 45 1.92 7.90 6.11
CA GLN A 45 1.89 9.25 5.56
C GLN A 45 1.51 9.23 4.07
N ALA A 46 2.07 8.31 3.28
CA ALA A 46 1.70 8.14 1.88
C ALA A 46 0.20 7.81 1.71
N LEU A 47 -0.35 6.91 2.55
CA LEU A 47 -1.78 6.58 2.53
C LEU A 47 -2.67 7.76 2.91
N ASN A 48 -2.23 8.66 3.79
CA ASN A 48 -3.04 9.82 4.19
C ASN A 48 -3.17 10.88 3.09
N LEU A 49 -2.28 10.87 2.09
CA LEU A 49 -2.33 11.76 0.94
C LEU A 49 -3.12 11.20 -0.25
N LEU A 50 -3.42 9.90 -0.25
CA LEU A 50 -4.07 9.24 -1.37
C LEU A 50 -5.59 9.11 -1.15
N PRO A 51 -6.42 9.45 -2.14
CA PRO A 51 -7.85 9.15 -2.12
C PRO A 51 -8.10 7.66 -1.89
N GLU A 52 -9.14 7.28 -1.14
CA GLU A 52 -9.37 5.87 -0.74
C GLU A 52 -9.41 4.87 -1.90
N ARG A 53 -9.82 5.31 -3.10
CA ARG A 53 -9.94 4.47 -4.31
C ARG A 53 -8.68 4.48 -5.18
N ASP A 54 -7.65 5.22 -4.79
CA ASP A 54 -6.40 5.29 -5.53
C ASP A 54 -5.69 3.94 -5.56
N GLN A 55 -5.25 3.53 -6.75
CA GLN A 55 -4.67 2.22 -7.00
C GLN A 55 -3.27 2.07 -6.38
N THR A 56 -2.55 3.17 -6.14
CA THR A 56 -1.25 3.19 -5.45
C THR A 56 -1.36 2.66 -4.03
N ARG A 57 -2.52 2.84 -3.38
CA ARG A 57 -2.80 2.31 -2.05
C ARG A 57 -2.67 0.78 -2.00
N ALA A 58 -3.01 0.08 -3.09
CA ALA A 58 -2.86 -1.38 -3.15
C ALA A 58 -1.40 -1.82 -3.00
N MET A 59 -0.48 -1.11 -3.66
CA MET A 59 0.96 -1.34 -3.55
C MET A 59 1.47 -1.03 -2.15
N ILE A 60 1.04 0.09 -1.57
CA ILE A 60 1.45 0.50 -0.21
C ILE A 60 0.98 -0.53 0.82
N HIS A 61 -0.28 -0.98 0.77
CA HIS A 61 -0.79 -2.04 1.64
C HIS A 61 -0.01 -3.36 1.44
N SER A 62 0.31 -3.75 0.21
CA SER A 62 1.15 -4.94 -0.04
C SER A 62 2.55 -4.79 0.58
N ASN A 63 3.15 -3.61 0.57
CA ASN A 63 4.47 -3.38 1.16
C ASN A 63 4.43 -3.30 2.69
N ARG A 64 3.36 -2.74 3.27
CA ARG A 64 3.10 -2.82 4.72
C ARG A 64 2.94 -4.27 5.18
N ALA A 65 2.29 -5.13 4.39
CA ALA A 65 2.22 -6.57 4.66
C ALA A 65 3.62 -7.21 4.73
N ALA A 66 4.55 -6.82 3.84
CA ALA A 66 5.94 -7.27 3.92
C ALA A 66 6.66 -6.78 5.18
N CYS A 67 6.39 -5.55 5.62
CA CYS A 67 6.93 -4.99 6.87
C CYS A 67 6.46 -5.80 8.09
N PHE A 68 5.15 -6.04 8.22
CA PHE A 68 4.62 -6.85 9.32
C PHE A 68 5.10 -8.29 9.27
N SER A 69 5.33 -8.85 8.08
CA SER A 69 5.92 -10.18 7.93
C SER A 69 7.34 -10.25 8.50
N LYS A 70 8.16 -9.20 8.31
CA LYS A 70 9.49 -9.10 8.96
C LYS A 70 9.41 -9.01 10.48
N MET A 71 8.31 -8.49 11.02
CA MET A 71 8.05 -8.40 12.46
C MET A 71 7.32 -9.63 13.02
N GLN A 72 7.02 -10.62 12.18
CA GLN A 72 6.23 -11.82 12.53
C GLN A 72 4.82 -11.50 13.08
N CYS A 73 4.28 -10.33 12.72
CA CYS A 73 2.93 -9.91 13.08
C CYS A 73 1.93 -10.45 12.05
N TYR A 74 1.70 -11.76 12.04
CA TYR A 74 0.98 -12.43 10.95
C TYR A 74 -0.49 -11.99 10.79
N ALA A 75 -1.17 -11.61 11.88
CA ALA A 75 -2.51 -11.04 11.81
C ALA A 75 -2.54 -9.72 11.00
N ASP A 76 -1.55 -8.84 11.21
CA ASP A 76 -1.42 -7.59 10.47
C ASP A 76 -1.05 -7.82 9.01
N VAL A 77 -0.24 -8.85 8.72
CA VAL A 77 0.04 -9.26 7.32
C VAL A 77 -1.25 -9.61 6.60
N VAL A 78 -2.14 -10.39 7.22
CA VAL A 78 -3.44 -10.76 6.64
C VAL A 78 -4.32 -9.52 6.42
N ALA A 79 -4.36 -8.61 7.40
CA ALA A 79 -5.14 -7.39 7.32
C ALA A 79 -4.67 -6.48 6.17
N GLU A 80 -3.36 -6.21 6.08
CA GLU A 80 -2.79 -5.38 5.02
C GLU A 80 -2.92 -6.03 3.64
N ALA A 81 -2.63 -7.33 3.52
CA ALA A 81 -2.80 -8.03 2.24
C ALA A 81 -4.26 -8.05 1.78
N SER A 82 -5.22 -8.13 2.70
CA SER A 82 -6.64 -8.08 2.36
C SER A 82 -7.08 -6.69 1.91
N ARG A 83 -6.55 -5.62 2.52
CA ARG A 83 -6.73 -4.24 2.02
C ARG A 83 -6.18 -4.07 0.61
N ALA A 84 -4.99 -4.59 0.34
CA ALA A 84 -4.40 -4.56 -1.00
C ALA A 84 -5.29 -5.28 -2.03
N LEU A 85 -5.82 -6.47 -1.70
CA LEU A 85 -6.69 -7.25 -2.59
C LEU A 85 -8.08 -6.61 -2.80
N ALA A 86 -8.56 -5.83 -1.84
CA ALA A 86 -9.81 -5.07 -2.01
C ALA A 86 -9.67 -3.96 -3.08
N LEU A 87 -8.47 -3.42 -3.26
CA LEU A 87 -8.15 -2.39 -4.25
C LEU A 87 -7.68 -2.97 -5.58
N ASP A 88 -6.80 -3.97 -5.53
CA ASP A 88 -6.30 -4.75 -6.67
C ASP A 88 -6.46 -6.25 -6.40
N GLY A 89 -7.59 -6.81 -6.82
CA GLY A 89 -7.91 -8.22 -6.67
C GLY A 89 -7.03 -9.18 -7.47
N LYS A 90 -6.11 -8.67 -8.31
CA LYS A 90 -5.16 -9.45 -9.11
C LYS A 90 -3.72 -9.40 -8.56
N SER A 91 -3.49 -8.71 -7.44
CA SER A 91 -2.16 -8.59 -6.84
C SER A 91 -1.62 -9.95 -6.35
N TYR A 92 -0.70 -10.53 -7.14
CA TYR A 92 -0.05 -11.80 -6.79
C TYR A 92 0.73 -11.69 -5.47
N LYS A 93 1.36 -10.52 -5.21
CA LYS A 93 2.14 -10.28 -3.98
C LYS A 93 1.24 -10.31 -2.75
N ALA A 94 0.06 -9.69 -2.83
CA ALA A 94 -0.87 -9.68 -1.71
C ALA A 94 -1.41 -11.09 -1.41
N TYR A 95 -1.76 -11.88 -2.42
CA TYR A 95 -2.10 -13.29 -2.22
C TYR A 95 -0.96 -14.08 -1.59
N TRP A 96 0.27 -13.90 -2.07
CA TRP A 96 1.44 -14.57 -1.54
C TRP A 96 1.68 -14.23 -0.06
N HIS A 97 1.67 -12.95 0.32
CA HIS A 97 1.82 -12.52 1.70
C HIS A 97 0.73 -13.10 2.61
N ARG A 98 -0.53 -13.06 2.18
CA ARG A 98 -1.65 -13.60 2.95
C ARG A 98 -1.57 -15.10 3.14
N ALA A 99 -1.20 -15.84 2.09
CA ALA A 99 -1.00 -17.29 2.18
C ALA A 99 0.13 -17.64 3.15
N GLN A 100 1.27 -16.96 3.05
CA GLN A 100 2.39 -17.14 3.98
C GLN A 100 1.99 -16.86 5.42
N ALA A 101 1.22 -15.80 5.67
CA ALA A 101 0.74 -15.47 7.01
C ALA A 101 -0.20 -16.55 7.57
N TYR A 102 -1.13 -17.09 6.77
CA TYR A 102 -2.00 -18.17 7.21
C TYR A 102 -1.27 -19.47 7.53
N MET A 103 -0.09 -19.71 6.95
CA MET A 103 0.73 -20.88 7.31
C MET A 103 1.43 -20.72 8.67
N GLN A 104 1.45 -19.53 9.25
CA GLN A 104 2.15 -19.21 10.51
C GLN A 104 1.20 -18.92 11.68
N LEU A 105 -0.11 -18.82 11.41
CA LEU A 105 -1.17 -18.68 12.41
C LEU A 105 -1.60 -20.06 12.92
#